data_AF-A0A832GN67-F1
#
_entry.id   AF-A0A832GN67-F1
#
_cell.length_a   1.000
_cell.length_b   1.000
_cell.length_c   1.000
_cell.angle_alpha   90.00
_cell.angle_beta   90.00
_cell.angle_gamma   90.00
#
_symmetry.space_group_name_H-M   'P 1'
#
loop_
_entity.id
_entity.type
_entity.pdbx_description
1 polymer ?
#
loop_
_entity_poly.entity_id
_entity_poly.type
_entity_poly.pdbx_seq_one_letter_code
_entity_poly.pdbx_strand_id
1 'polypeptide(L)'
;MGILVIAWLIFSSSFILAREIPYTQEDRDRLIRVEEGLKAVNKRIDDVNKRIDDINKRIDDLREEIRDLKNFMLWGFGILFGGMGILIGLVIWDRRTALSPAMRKIMELEEKEERLERALKEFGYQDERLANILKRLGLL
;
A
#
# COMPACT_ATOMS: atom_id res chain seq x y z
N MET A 1 -64.23 -51.04 54.58
CA MET A 1 -63.38 -51.53 53.47
C MET A 1 -62.75 -50.40 52.66
N GLY A 2 -63.52 -49.43 52.11
CA GLY A 2 -62.96 -48.39 51.22
C GLY A 2 -61.90 -47.46 51.81
N ILE A 3 -62.02 -47.05 53.09
CA ILE A 3 -61.06 -46.12 53.74
C ILE A 3 -59.66 -46.76 53.90
N LEU A 4 -59.59 -48.06 54.17
CA LEU A 4 -58.33 -48.79 54.32
C LEU A 4 -57.60 -48.92 52.97
N VAL A 5 -58.34 -49.09 51.89
CA VAL A 5 -57.77 -49.15 50.52
C VAL A 5 -57.20 -47.79 50.11
N ILE A 6 -57.92 -46.71 50.42
CA ILE A 6 -57.45 -45.34 50.14
C ILE A 6 -56.21 -45.01 50.97
N ALA A 7 -56.20 -45.36 52.26
CA ALA A 7 -55.03 -45.17 53.12
C ALA A 7 -53.80 -45.95 52.62
N TRP A 8 -54.00 -47.19 52.15
CA TRP A 8 -52.93 -48.00 51.57
C TRP A 8 -52.41 -47.44 50.24
N LEU A 9 -53.30 -46.96 49.37
CA LEU A 9 -52.93 -46.30 48.12
C LEU A 9 -52.13 -45.03 48.38
N ILE A 10 -52.55 -44.18 49.33
CA ILE A 10 -51.82 -42.96 49.70
C ILE A 10 -50.44 -43.33 50.28
N PHE A 11 -50.37 -44.31 51.18
CA PHE A 11 -49.09 -44.76 51.76
C PHE A 11 -48.14 -45.34 50.70
N SER A 12 -48.65 -46.12 49.75
CA SER A 12 -47.86 -46.67 48.65
C SER A 12 -47.34 -45.59 47.70
N SER A 13 -48.14 -44.56 47.45
CA SER A 13 -47.76 -43.42 46.59
C SER A 13 -46.66 -42.56 47.22
N SER A 14 -46.70 -42.38 48.55
CA SER A 14 -45.65 -41.68 49.29
C SER A 14 -44.29 -42.39 49.26
N PHE A 15 -44.28 -43.72 49.12
CA PHE A 15 -43.04 -44.51 49.04
C PHE A 15 -42.32 -44.37 47.69
N ILE A 16 -43.06 -44.04 46.62
CA ILE A 16 -42.51 -43.88 45.26
C ILE A 16 -41.82 -42.51 45.11
N LEU A 17 -42.33 -41.47 45.78
CA LEU A 17 -41.85 -40.09 45.64
C LEU A 17 -40.53 -39.79 46.38
N ALA A 18 -40.14 -40.61 47.36
CA ALA A 18 -38.96 -40.38 48.21
C ALA A 18 -37.68 -41.13 47.77
N ARG A 19 -37.63 -41.68 46.55
CA ARG A 19 -36.45 -42.40 46.07
C ARG A 19 -35.39 -41.42 45.58
N GLU A 20 -34.63 -40.84 46.51
CA GLU A 20 -33.42 -40.09 46.20
C GLU A 20 -32.44 -41.02 45.45
N ILE A 21 -32.02 -40.62 44.25
CA ILE A 21 -31.06 -41.40 43.46
C ILE A 21 -29.71 -41.33 44.19
N PRO A 22 -29.19 -42.45 44.73
CA PRO A 22 -27.94 -42.41 45.46
C PRO A 22 -26.78 -42.21 44.50
N TYR A 23 -25.86 -41.29 44.83
CA TYR A 23 -24.61 -41.12 44.09
C TYR A 23 -23.80 -42.41 44.14
N THR A 24 -23.64 -43.06 42.99
CA THR A 24 -23.07 -44.42 42.89
C THR A 24 -21.55 -44.39 42.71
N GLN A 25 -20.90 -45.55 42.83
CA GLN A 25 -19.47 -45.68 42.48
C GLN A 25 -19.24 -45.40 40.98
N GLU A 26 -20.19 -45.75 40.13
CA GLU A 26 -20.09 -45.47 38.69
C GLU A 26 -20.08 -43.96 38.41
N ASP A 27 -20.87 -43.17 39.14
CA ASP A 27 -20.86 -41.71 39.03
C ASP A 27 -19.51 -41.11 39.48
N ARG A 28 -18.87 -41.70 40.49
CA ARG A 28 -17.50 -41.33 40.91
C ARG A 28 -16.49 -41.61 39.82
N ASP A 29 -16.51 -42.79 39.23
CA ASP A 29 -15.58 -43.19 38.17
C ASP A 29 -15.76 -42.32 36.90
N ARG A 30 -17.00 -41.98 36.56
CA ARG A 30 -17.31 -41.03 35.49
C ARG A 30 -16.75 -39.65 35.79
N LEU A 31 -16.91 -39.16 37.03
CA LEU A 31 -16.39 -37.86 37.43
C LEU A 31 -14.86 -37.80 37.37
N ILE A 32 -14.18 -38.86 37.82
CA ILE A 32 -12.71 -38.99 37.73
C ILE A 32 -12.25 -38.94 36.28
N ARG A 33 -12.90 -39.70 35.38
CA ARG A 33 -12.57 -39.69 33.95
C ARG A 33 -12.76 -38.30 33.32
N VAL A 34 -13.83 -37.60 33.71
CA VAL A 34 -14.09 -36.23 33.25
C VAL A 34 -13.00 -35.28 33.76
N GLU A 35 -12.60 -35.38 35.03
CA GLU A 35 -11.52 -34.57 35.59
C GLU A 35 -10.18 -34.81 34.88
N GLU A 36 -9.84 -36.06 34.59
CA GLU A 36 -8.66 -36.42 33.79
C GLU A 36 -8.73 -35.86 32.37
N GLY A 37 -9.90 -35.96 31.73
CA GLY A 37 -10.16 -35.36 30.42
C GLY A 37 -9.97 -33.84 30.43
N LEU A 38 -10.49 -33.16 31.45
CA LEU A 38 -10.31 -31.72 31.63
C LEU A 38 -8.85 -31.34 31.85
N LYS A 39 -8.09 -32.10 32.66
CA LYS A 39 -6.64 -31.89 32.84
C LYS A 39 -5.88 -32.03 31.52
N ALA A 40 -6.20 -33.05 30.71
CA ALA A 40 -5.58 -33.25 29.40
C ALA A 40 -5.91 -32.10 28.44
N VAL A 41 -7.16 -31.62 28.44
CA VAL A 41 -7.59 -30.46 27.65
C VAL A 41 -6.86 -29.19 28.08
N ASN A 42 -6.78 -28.91 29.38
CA ASN A 42 -6.05 -27.74 29.90
C ASN A 42 -4.58 -27.75 29.44
N LYS A 43 -3.92 -28.91 29.52
CA LYS A 43 -2.53 -29.03 29.04
C LYS A 43 -2.40 -28.73 27.55
N ARG A 44 -3.36 -29.13 26.72
CA ARG A 44 -3.39 -28.81 25.29
C ARG A 44 -3.65 -27.32 25.05
N ILE A 45 -4.51 -26.69 25.84
CA ILE A 45 -4.76 -25.25 25.78
C ILE A 45 -3.47 -24.49 26.13
N ASP A 46 -2.76 -24.89 27.17
CA ASP A 46 -1.49 -24.26 27.56
C ASP A 46 -0.42 -24.38 26.47
N ASP A 47 -0.32 -25.54 25.81
CA ASP A 47 0.58 -25.75 24.68
C ASP A 47 0.20 -24.87 23.48
N VAL A 48 -1.08 -24.77 23.17
CA VAL A 48 -1.59 -23.89 22.11
C VAL A 48 -1.31 -22.43 22.43
N ASN A 49 -1.52 -21.99 23.67
CA ASN A 49 -1.22 -20.61 24.10
C ASN A 49 0.26 -20.28 23.88
N LYS A 50 1.18 -21.17 24.27
CA LYS A 50 2.61 -20.98 24.02
C LYS A 50 2.94 -20.84 22.53
N ARG A 51 2.29 -21.64 21.68
CA ARG A 51 2.48 -21.54 20.22
C ARG A 51 1.91 -20.24 19.66
N ILE A 52 0.79 -19.76 20.18
CA ILE A 52 0.22 -18.47 19.82
C ILE A 52 1.19 -17.34 20.22
N ASP A 53 1.78 -17.41 21.42
CA ASP A 53 2.76 -16.41 21.86
C ASP A 53 4.01 -16.40 20.97
N ASP A 54 4.54 -17.56 20.55
CA ASP A 54 5.65 -17.63 19.59
C ASP A 54 5.28 -17.02 18.23
N ILE A 55 4.07 -17.31 17.74
CA ILE A 55 3.57 -16.73 16.49
C ILE A 55 3.43 -15.22 16.60
N ASN A 56 2.91 -14.70 17.72
CA ASN A 56 2.76 -13.26 17.94
C ASN A 56 4.12 -12.56 17.90
N LYS A 57 5.16 -13.13 18.53
CA LYS A 57 6.52 -12.58 18.46
C LYS A 57 7.04 -12.51 17.04
N ARG A 58 6.90 -13.59 16.26
CA ARG A 58 7.30 -13.60 14.84
C ARG A 58 6.54 -12.56 14.01
N ILE A 59 5.25 -12.36 14.30
CA ILE A 59 4.44 -11.34 13.63
C ILE A 59 4.97 -9.93 13.98
N ASP A 60 5.33 -9.69 15.23
CA ASP A 60 5.88 -8.41 15.67
C ASP A 60 7.25 -8.14 15.03
N ASP A 61 8.13 -9.15 14.97
CA ASP A 61 9.43 -9.06 14.28
C ASP A 61 9.23 -8.72 12.79
N LEU A 62 8.31 -9.43 12.10
CA LEU A 62 7.99 -9.15 10.69
C LEU A 62 7.41 -7.75 10.49
N ARG A 63 6.61 -7.25 11.44
CA ARG A 63 6.07 -5.88 11.39
C ARG A 63 7.17 -4.84 11.50
N GLU A 64 8.20 -5.10 12.31
CA GLU A 64 9.37 -4.24 12.44
C GLU A 64 10.19 -4.22 11.14
N GLU A 65 10.50 -5.40 10.58
CA GLU A 65 11.20 -5.49 9.29
C GLU A 65 10.46 -4.77 8.16
N ILE A 66 9.13 -4.92 8.09
CA ILE A 66 8.30 -4.21 7.10
C ILE A 66 8.35 -2.70 7.31
N ARG A 67 8.36 -2.24 8.57
CA ARG A 67 8.46 -0.81 8.90
C ARG A 67 9.80 -0.25 8.44
N ASP A 68 10.88 -0.96 8.68
CA ASP A 68 12.22 -0.56 8.27
C ASP A 68 12.37 -0.53 6.75
N LEU A 69 11.84 -1.55 6.07
CA LEU A 69 11.80 -1.57 4.60
C LEU A 69 11.01 -0.39 4.04
N LYS A 70 9.84 -0.08 4.61
CA LYS A 70 9.03 1.08 4.21
C LYS A 70 9.77 2.38 4.44
N ASN A 71 10.43 2.54 5.58
CA ASN A 71 11.20 3.73 5.91
C ASN A 71 12.36 3.94 4.93
N PHE A 72 13.12 2.87 4.65
CA PHE A 72 14.18 2.88 3.64
C PHE A 72 13.64 3.26 2.26
N MET A 73 12.55 2.64 1.84
CA MET A 73 11.95 2.87 0.54
C MET A 73 11.43 4.32 0.41
N LEU A 74 10.78 4.86 1.44
CA LEU A 74 10.31 6.26 1.46
C LEU A 74 11.48 7.25 1.42
N TRP A 75 12.53 7.03 2.20
CA TRP A 75 13.74 7.87 2.17
C TRP A 75 14.45 7.79 0.81
N GLY A 76 14.61 6.58 0.27
CA GLY A 76 15.23 6.35 -1.04
C GLY A 76 14.46 7.04 -2.16
N PHE A 77 13.13 6.88 -2.21
CA PHE A 77 12.29 7.60 -3.17
C PHE A 77 12.34 9.12 -2.95
N GLY A 78 12.34 9.59 -1.71
CA GLY A 78 12.48 11.01 -1.39
C GLY A 78 13.76 11.61 -1.96
N ILE A 79 14.89 10.93 -1.81
CA ILE A 79 16.18 11.36 -2.39
C ILE A 79 16.16 11.28 -3.91
N LEU A 80 15.63 10.19 -4.49
CA LEU A 80 15.58 10.01 -5.95
C LEU A 80 14.70 11.06 -6.62
N PHE A 81 13.45 11.22 -6.18
CA PHE A 81 12.53 12.20 -6.75
C PHE A 81 12.92 13.63 -6.39
N GLY A 82 13.39 13.87 -5.16
CA GLY A 82 13.90 15.18 -4.74
C GLY A 82 15.12 15.60 -5.57
N GLY A 83 16.11 14.71 -5.71
CA GLY A 83 17.29 14.93 -6.52
C GLY A 83 16.96 15.13 -8.00
N MET A 84 16.07 14.30 -8.56
CA MET A 84 15.62 14.46 -9.95
C MET A 84 14.88 15.80 -10.16
N GLY A 85 14.03 16.20 -9.21
CA GLY A 85 13.34 17.48 -9.26
C GLY A 85 14.30 18.67 -9.21
N ILE A 86 15.35 18.59 -8.37
CA ILE A 86 16.41 19.60 -8.32
C ILE A 86 17.15 19.67 -9.66
N LEU A 87 17.53 18.53 -10.24
CA LEU A 87 18.21 18.50 -11.54
C LEU A 87 17.34 19.07 -12.66
N ILE A 88 16.07 18.67 -12.73
CA ILE A 88 15.11 19.22 -13.71
C ILE A 88 14.95 20.72 -13.52
N GLY A 89 14.82 21.18 -12.27
CA GLY A 89 14.74 22.60 -11.93
C GLY A 89 15.97 23.37 -12.41
N LEU A 90 17.17 22.84 -12.17
CA LEU A 90 18.43 23.43 -12.63
C LEU A 90 18.55 23.43 -14.16
N VAL A 91 18.14 22.36 -14.85
CA VAL A 91 18.18 22.28 -16.31
C VAL A 91 17.24 23.32 -16.95
N ILE A 92 16.04 23.50 -16.41
CA ILE A 92 15.10 24.53 -16.90
C ILE A 92 15.67 25.93 -16.66
N TRP A 93 16.32 26.15 -15.51
CA TRP A 93 16.96 27.40 -15.17
C TRP A 93 18.18 27.72 -16.06
N ASP A 94 19.04 26.74 -16.29
CA ASP A 94 20.24 26.85 -17.12
C ASP A 94 19.87 27.15 -18.58
N ARG A 95 18.89 26.43 -19.13
CA ARG A 95 18.40 26.67 -20.50
C ARG A 95 17.87 28.09 -20.70
N ARG A 96 17.15 28.66 -19.73
CA ARG A 96 16.65 30.04 -19.83
C ARG A 96 17.77 31.08 -19.73
N THR A 97 18.79 30.83 -18.92
CA THR A 97 19.88 31.78 -18.70
C THR A 97 20.92 31.73 -19.84
N ALA A 98 21.31 30.53 -20.29
CA ALA A 98 22.39 30.30 -21.23
C ALA A 98 22.02 30.48 -22.72
N LEU A 99 20.75 30.33 -23.10
CA LEU A 99 20.31 30.52 -24.50
C LEU A 99 20.07 31.99 -24.88
N SER A 100 20.02 32.90 -23.91
CA SER A 100 19.77 34.33 -24.17
C SER A 100 20.76 34.98 -25.15
N PRO A 101 22.09 34.75 -25.09
CA PRO A 101 23.02 35.31 -26.08
C PRO A 101 22.95 34.62 -27.46
N ALA A 102 22.66 33.32 -27.50
CA ALA A 102 22.55 32.58 -28.77
C ALA A 102 21.32 33.03 -29.56
N MET A 103 20.19 33.24 -28.88
CA MET A 103 18.95 33.71 -29.48
C MET A 103 19.08 35.15 -30.00
N ARG A 104 19.81 36.02 -29.29
CA ARG A 104 20.14 37.38 -29.77
C ARG A 104 21.00 37.37 -31.03
N LYS A 105 22.05 36.53 -31.08
CA LYS A 105 22.88 36.40 -32.27
C LYS A 105 22.10 35.89 -33.49
N ILE A 106 21.13 34.98 -33.27
CA ILE A 106 20.26 34.50 -34.34
C ILE A 106 19.36 35.64 -34.85
N MET A 107 18.71 36.40 -33.96
CA MET A 107 17.92 37.57 -34.36
C MET A 107 18.75 38.63 -35.11
N GLU A 108 19.98 38.90 -34.68
CA GLU A 108 20.86 39.85 -35.37
C GLU A 108 21.28 39.39 -36.77
N LEU A 109 21.45 38.07 -36.96
CA LEU A 109 21.75 37.50 -38.28
C LEU A 109 20.53 37.56 -39.20
N GLU A 110 19.35 37.25 -38.68
CA GLU A 110 18.08 37.32 -39.42
C GLU A 110 17.76 38.76 -39.85
N GLU A 111 17.95 39.75 -38.97
CA GLU A 111 17.80 41.17 -39.34
C GLU A 111 18.79 41.62 -40.43
N LYS A 112 20.05 41.13 -40.38
CA LYS A 112 21.06 41.47 -41.39
C LYS A 112 20.72 40.84 -42.74
N GLU A 113 20.23 39.60 -42.72
CA GLU A 113 19.78 38.89 -43.92
C GLU A 113 18.60 39.62 -44.56
N GLU A 114 17.60 40.02 -43.77
CA GLU A 114 16.42 40.72 -44.27
C GLU A 114 16.78 42.11 -44.85
N ARG A 115 17.71 42.84 -44.22
CA ARG A 115 18.22 44.11 -44.76
C ARG A 115 19.00 43.92 -46.06
N LEU A 116 19.83 42.88 -46.14
CA LEU A 116 20.55 42.52 -47.36
C LEU A 116 19.59 42.13 -48.48
N GLU A 117 18.56 41.35 -48.19
CA GLU A 117 17.54 40.96 -49.15
C GLU A 117 16.78 42.17 -49.70
N ARG A 118 16.37 43.10 -48.82
CA ARG A 118 15.70 44.34 -49.24
C ARG A 118 16.60 45.21 -50.11
N ALA A 119 17.85 45.40 -49.72
CA ALA A 119 18.83 46.16 -50.51
C ALA A 119 19.05 45.52 -51.88
N LEU A 120 19.23 44.19 -51.93
CA LEU A 120 19.40 43.44 -53.17
C LEU A 120 18.16 43.52 -54.08
N LYS A 121 16.95 43.41 -53.53
CA LYS A 121 15.69 43.62 -54.28
C LYS A 121 15.64 45.01 -54.89
N GLU A 122 15.98 46.04 -54.14
CA GLU A 122 15.95 47.43 -54.59
C GLU A 122 16.97 47.71 -55.71
N PHE A 123 18.20 47.17 -55.60
CA PHE A 123 19.20 47.23 -56.67
C PHE A 123 18.83 46.36 -57.89
N GLY A 124 18.15 45.23 -57.69
CA GLY A 124 17.67 44.36 -58.75
C GLY A 124 16.71 45.06 -59.72
N TYR A 125 15.94 46.05 -59.26
CA TYR A 125 15.08 46.84 -60.14
C TYR A 125 15.84 47.87 -61.01
N GLN A 126 17.08 48.21 -60.66
CA GLN A 126 17.90 49.19 -61.40
C GLN A 126 18.80 48.53 -62.46
N ASP A 127 19.14 47.25 -62.34
CA ASP A 127 20.07 46.55 -63.23
C ASP A 127 19.50 45.19 -63.71
N GLU A 128 19.24 45.06 -65.01
CA GLU A 128 18.66 43.85 -65.64
C GLU A 128 19.49 42.58 -65.42
N ARG A 129 20.81 42.69 -65.19
CA ARG A 129 21.65 41.52 -64.88
C ARG A 129 21.44 41.03 -63.45
N LEU A 130 21.33 41.94 -62.49
CA LEU A 130 21.07 41.61 -61.09
C LEU A 130 19.65 41.05 -60.90
N ALA A 131 18.66 41.60 -61.61
CA ALA A 131 17.29 41.07 -61.63
C ALA A 131 17.25 39.59 -62.01
N ASN A 132 17.96 39.20 -63.07
CA ASN A 132 18.01 37.82 -63.54
C ASN A 132 18.73 36.89 -62.54
N ILE A 133 19.74 37.38 -61.83
CA ILE A 133 20.45 36.61 -60.79
C ILE A 133 19.54 36.41 -59.57
N LEU A 134 18.83 37.44 -59.12
CA LEU A 134 17.90 37.36 -57.99
C LEU A 134 16.72 36.43 -58.28
N LYS A 135 16.18 36.48 -59.50
CA LYS A 135 15.10 35.59 -59.96
C LYS A 135 15.53 34.12 -60.03
N ARG A 136 16.80 33.85 -60.36
CA ARG A 136 17.37 32.49 -60.32
C ARG A 136 17.59 31.97 -58.90
N LEU A 137 17.86 32.87 -57.95
CA LEU A 137 18.06 32.53 -56.55
C LEU A 137 16.74 32.42 -55.76
N GLY A 138 15.59 32.67 -56.39
CA GLY A 138 14.27 32.57 -55.75
C GLY A 138 13.94 33.72 -54.80
N LEU A 139 14.70 34.81 -54.85
CA LEU A 139 14.52 35.99 -54.01
C LEU A 139 13.58 37.03 -54.65
N LEU A 140 13.03 36.77 -55.84
CA LEU A 140 12.15 37.66 -56.62
C LEU A 140 11.07 36.87 -57.36
#